data_AF-A0A3D4ENV6-F1
#
_entry.id   AF-A0A3D4ENV6-F1
#
_cell.length_a   1.000
_cell.length_b   1.000
_cell.length_c   1.000
_cell.angle_alpha   90.00
_cell.angle_beta   90.00
_cell.angle_gamma   90.00
#
_symmetry.space_group_name_H-M   'P 1'
#
loop_
_entity.id
_entity.type
_entity.pdbx_description
1 polymer ?
#
loop_
_entity_poly.entity_id
_entity_poly.type
_entity_poly.pdbx_seq_one_letter_code
_entity_poly.pdbx_strand_id
1 'polypeptide(L)' 'GLRHLAFSVKDIEVAIKELQSKGVTTEAIRIDEITGKRFTFFEDPDQLPLELYEV' A
#
# COMPACT_ATOMS: atom_id res chain seq x y z
N GLY A 1 7.83 16.46 -10.06
CA GLY A 1 8.46 15.13 -10.22
C GLY A 1 7.48 14.05 -9.86
N LEU A 2 7.83 12.78 -10.12
CA LEU A 2 7.06 11.63 -9.66
C LEU A 2 7.01 11.61 -8.12
N ARG A 3 5.84 11.31 -7.54
CA ARG A 3 5.61 11.38 -6.09
C ARG A 3 5.64 10.02 -5.40
N HIS A 4 5.09 8.98 -6.06
CA HIS A 4 5.04 7.59 -5.58
C HIS A 4 4.57 6.69 -6.74
N LEU A 5 4.60 5.38 -6.52
CA LEU A 5 4.00 4.37 -7.40
C LEU A 5 2.91 3.61 -6.63
N ALA A 6 1.76 3.38 -7.27
CA ALA A 6 0.64 2.64 -6.69
C ALA A 6 0.43 1.30 -7.41
N PHE A 7 0.22 0.23 -6.64
CA PHE A 7 -0.12 -1.10 -7.12
C PHE A 7 -1.58 -1.40 -6.81
N SER A 8 -2.35 -1.79 -7.83
CA SER A 8 -3.71 -2.29 -7.65
C SER A 8 -3.68 -3.73 -7.13
N VAL A 9 -4.39 -4.00 -6.03
CA VAL A 9 -4.49 -5.33 -5.42
C VAL A 9 -5.96 -5.74 -5.25
N LYS A 10 -6.24 -7.06 -5.25
CA LYS A 10 -7.61 -7.57 -5.04
C LYS A 10 -8.04 -7.58 -3.58
N ASP A 11 -7.09 -7.83 -2.68
CA ASP A 11 -7.31 -7.89 -1.24
C ASP A 11 -6.09 -7.27 -0.56
N ILE A 12 -6.32 -6.14 0.10
CA ILE A 12 -5.24 -5.38 0.73
C ILE A 12 -4.65 -6.10 1.95
N GLU A 13 -5.44 -6.89 2.68
CA GLU A 13 -4.94 -7.59 3.86
C GLU A 13 -4.04 -8.76 3.48
N VAL A 14 -4.37 -9.45 2.40
CA VAL A 14 -3.49 -10.50 1.85
C VAL A 14 -2.16 -9.90 1.41
N ALA A 15 -2.19 -8.78 0.69
CA ALA A 15 -0.98 -8.08 0.24
C ALA A 15 -0.12 -7.57 1.42
N ILE A 16 -0.76 -6.98 2.44
CA ILE A 16 -0.07 -6.55 3.67
C ILE A 16 0.57 -7.73 4.39
N LYS A 17 -0.15 -8.84 4.57
CA LYS A 17 0.40 -10.05 5.21
C LYS A 17 1.61 -10.59 4.45
N GLU A 18 1.55 -10.59 3.12
CA GLU A 18 2.68 -10.99 2.29
C GLU A 18 3.90 -10.09 2.50
N LEU A 19 3.71 -8.76 2.48
CA LEU A 19 4.77 -7.78 2.75
C LEU A 19 5.37 -7.96 4.15
N GLN A 20 4.53 -8.06 5.17
CA GLN A 20 4.97 -8.25 6.56
C GLN A 20 5.73 -9.57 6.75
N SER A 21 5.32 -10.65 6.06
CA SER A 21 6.04 -11.92 6.08
C SER A 21 7.45 -11.84 5.49
N LYS A 22 7.70 -10.84 4.62
CA LYS A 22 9.00 -10.54 4.01
C LYS A 22 9.78 -9.45 4.78
N GLY A 23 9.27 -9.01 5.93
CA GLY A 23 9.91 -7.98 6.76
C GLY A 23 9.64 -6.54 6.30
N VAL A 24 8.67 -6.31 5.42
CA VAL A 24 8.27 -4.97 4.98
C VAL A 24 7.16 -4.45 5.88
N THR A 25 7.40 -3.30 6.51
CA THR A 25 6.41 -2.61 7.34
C THR A 25 5.48 -1.78 6.46
N THR A 26 4.19 -1.81 6.76
CA THR A 26 3.16 -1.01 6.09
C THR A 26 2.51 -0.07 7.10
N GLU A 27 2.01 1.07 6.64
CA GLU A 27 1.13 1.93 7.43
C GLU A 27 -0.22 1.24 7.73
N ALA A 28 -1.03 1.88 8.58
CA ALA A 28 -2.40 1.47 8.81
C ALA A 28 -3.25 1.66 7.54
N ILE A 29 -4.18 0.73 7.31
CA ILE A 29 -5.12 0.82 6.19
C ILE A 29 -6.00 2.06 6.37
N ARG A 30 -6.09 2.86 5.31
CA ARG A 30 -6.97 4.02 5.18
C ARG A 30 -8.06 3.74 4.16
N ILE A 31 -9.12 4.54 4.21
CA ILE A 31 -10.22 4.53 3.24
C ILE A 31 -10.15 5.82 2.43
N ASP A 32 -10.17 5.68 1.11
CA ASP A 32 -10.27 6.81 0.18
C ASP A 32 -11.67 7.41 0.29
N GLU A 33 -11.75 8.71 0.63
CA GLU A 33 -13.03 9.39 0.88
C GLU A 33 -13.89 9.58 -0.37
N ILE A 34 -13.27 9.52 -1.57
CA ILE A 34 -13.96 9.72 -2.84
C ILE A 34 -14.47 8.38 -3.38
N THR A 35 -13.65 7.34 -3.29
CA THR A 35 -13.97 6.03 -3.91
C THR A 35 -14.47 4.99 -2.91
N GLY A 36 -14.26 5.20 -1.61
CA GLY A 36 -14.53 4.22 -0.55
C GLY A 36 -13.56 3.04 -0.53
N LYS A 37 -12.48 3.08 -1.34
CA LYS A 37 -11.53 1.97 -1.48
C LYS A 37 -10.47 1.98 -0.39
N ARG A 38 -9.99 0.80 -0.02
CA ARG A 38 -8.93 0.63 0.97
C ARG A 38 -7.57 0.87 0.33
N PHE A 39 -6.69 1.56 1.05
CA PHE A 39 -5.31 1.75 0.63
C PHE A 39 -4.35 1.81 1.82
N THR A 40 -3.07 1.56 1.57
CA THR A 40 -1.98 1.74 2.55
C THR A 40 -0.69 2.12 1.86
N PHE A 41 0.24 2.71 2.60
CA PHE A 41 1.57 3.05 2.14
C PHE A 41 2.64 2.18 2.80
N PHE A 42 3.74 2.02 2.07
CA PHE A 42 4.99 1.45 2.54
C PHE A 42 6.14 2.10 1.76
N GLU A 43 7.38 1.84 2.16
CA GLU A 43 8.55 2.42 1.52
C GLU A 43 9.49 1.32 1.02
N ASP A 44 10.22 1.62 -0.05
CA ASP A 44 11.37 0.82 -0.48
C ASP A 44 12.64 1.23 0.31
N PRO A 45 13.78 0.54 0.11
CA PRO A 45 15.03 0.87 0.82
C PRO A 45 15.56 2.29 0.56
N ASP A 46 15.13 2.95 -0.52
CA ASP A 46 15.52 4.30 -0.88
C ASP A 46 14.51 5.36 -0.36
N GLN A 47 13.55 4.95 0.47
CA GLN A 47 12.45 5.77 1.01
C GLN A 47 11.49 6.28 -0.07
N LEU A 48 11.40 5.60 -1.22
CA LEU A 48 10.37 5.90 -2.20
C LEU A 48 9.01 5.42 -1.65
N PRO A 49 7.99 6.29 -1.56
CA PRO A 49 6.68 5.85 -1.13
C PRO A 49 6.04 4.97 -2.21
N LEU A 50 5.51 3.84 -1.77
CA LEU A 50 4.75 2.89 -2.55
C LEU A 50 3.36 2.71 -1.93
N GLU A 51 2.34 2.58 -2.76
CA GLU A 51 0.96 2.48 -2.33
C GLU A 51 0.36 1.14 -2.77
N LEU A 52 -0.42 0.50 -1.89
CA LEU A 52 -1.34 -0.58 -2.27
C LEU A 52 -2.76 -0.02 -2.29
N TYR A 53 -3.48 -0.21 -3.39
CA TYR A 53 -4.84 0.28 -3.57
C TYR A 53 -5.78 -0.87 -3.98
N GLU A 54 -6.85 -1.08 -3.21
CA GLU A 54 -7.78 -2.21 -3.43
C GLU A 54 -8.76 -1.93 -4.59
N VAL A 55 -8.83 -2.84 -5.56
CA VAL A 55 -9.65 -2.67 -6.78
C VAL A 55 -10.92 -3.48 -6.84
#